data_AF-A0A963NN03-F1
#
_entry.id   AF-A0A963NN03-F1
#
_cell.length_a   1.000
_cell.length_b   1.000
_cell.length_c   1.000
_cell.angle_alpha   90.00
_cell.angle_beta   90.00
_cell.angle_gamma   90.00
#
_symmetry.space_group_name_H-M   'P 1'
#
loop_
_entity.id
_entity.type
_entity.pdbx_description
1 polymer ?
#
loop_
_entity_poly.entity_id
_entity_poly.type
_entity_poly.pdbx_seq_one_letter_code
_entity_poly.pdbx_strand_id
1 'polypeptide(L)' 'GLSVLPAMEAAVEGGARQLADAAERGDMVAAAQHYGTITSGCVACHNHFRGQPGASAYAPRLKR' A
#
# COMPACT_ATOMS: atom_id res chain seq x y z
N GLY A 1 -10.29 12.59 1.25
CA GLY A 1 -11.57 11.92 0.88
C GLY A 1 -11.29 10.63 0.13
N LEU A 2 -12.33 9.87 -0.25
CA LEU A 2 -12.23 8.59 -0.97
C LEU A 2 -11.80 8.72 -2.44
N SER A 3 -11.76 9.94 -2.98
CA SER A 3 -11.34 10.22 -4.36
C SER A 3 -9.90 9.81 -4.70
N VAL A 4 -9.08 9.49 -3.70
CA VAL A 4 -7.70 9.01 -3.88
C VAL A 4 -7.60 7.50 -4.16
N LEU A 5 -8.67 6.74 -3.89
CA LEU A 5 -8.67 5.28 -4.00
C LEU A 5 -8.33 4.78 -5.41
N PRO A 6 -8.87 5.32 -6.52
CA PRO A 6 -8.55 4.78 -7.84
C PRO A 6 -7.06 4.82 -8.20
N ALA A 7 -6.36 5.88 -7.78
CA ALA A 7 -4.91 6.00 -7.99
C ALA A 7 -4.13 5.00 -7.13
N MET A 8 -4.57 4.78 -5.89
CA MET A 8 -3.96 3.79 -4.99
C MET A 8 -4.19 2.36 -5.46
N GLU A 9 -5.40 2.03 -5.93
CA GLU A 9 -5.76 0.73 -6.50
C GLU A 9 -4.95 0.44 -7.77
N ALA A 10 -4.81 1.42 -8.67
CA ALA A 10 -3.98 1.27 -9.86
C ALA A 10 -2.51 0.98 -9.51
N ALA A 11 -1.95 1.63 -8.48
CA ALA A 11 -0.58 1.41 -8.04
C ALA A 11 -0.38 0.02 -7.38
N VAL A 12 -1.33 -0.42 -6.55
CA VAL A 12 -1.22 -1.67 -5.79
C VAL A 12 -1.66 -2.87 -6.62
N GLU A 13 -2.92 -2.91 -7.06
CA GLU A 13 -3.45 -4.06 -7.80
C GLU A 13 -2.89 -4.10 -9.23
N GLY A 14 -2.84 -2.96 -9.91
CA GLY A 14 -2.24 -2.86 -11.24
C GLY A 14 -0.76 -3.23 -11.23
N GLY A 15 0.01 -2.69 -10.27
CA GLY A 15 1.41 -3.04 -10.07
C GLY A 15 1.61 -4.52 -9.76
N ALA A 16 0.74 -5.14 -8.95
CA ALA A 16 0.83 -6.56 -8.61
C ALA A 16 0.63 -7.47 -9.83
N ARG A 17 -0.33 -7.15 -10.70
CA ARG A 17 -0.53 -7.87 -11.97
C ARG A 17 0.69 -7.73 -12.89
N GLN A 18 1.20 -6.50 -13.04
CA GLN A 18 2.38 -6.24 -13.87
C GLN A 18 3.65 -6.93 -13.33
N LEU A 19 3.82 -6.98 -12.01
CA LEU A 19 4.90 -7.72 -11.37
C LEU A 19 4.82 -9.21 -11.69
N ALA A 20 3.63 -9.80 -11.57
CA ALA A 20 3.41 -11.21 -11.90
C ALA A 20 3.77 -11.48 -13.37
N ASP A 21 3.24 -10.68 -14.30
CA ASP A 21 3.52 -10.82 -15.73
C ASP A 21 5.02 -10.70 -16.06
N ALA A 22 5.73 -9.76 -15.42
CA ALA A 22 7.16 -9.59 -15.61
C ALA A 22 7.97 -10.77 -15.05
N ALA A 23 7.61 -11.26 -13.87
CA ALA A 23 8.24 -12.42 -13.23
C ALA A 23 8.03 -13.70 -14.05
N GLU A 24 6.84 -13.92 -14.61
CA GLU A 24 6.54 -15.06 -15.49
C GLU A 24 7.41 -15.08 -16.75
N ARG A 25 7.77 -13.90 -17.28
CA ARG A 25 8.70 -13.76 -18.41
C ARG A 25 10.17 -13.83 -18.03
N GLY A 26 10.50 -13.96 -16.74
CA GLY A 26 11.87 -13.90 -16.22
C GLY A 26 12.49 -12.49 -16.26
N ASP A 27 11.69 -11.45 -16.52
CA ASP A 27 12.14 -10.06 -16.50
C ASP A 27 12.14 -9.51 -15.08
N MET A 28 13.15 -9.91 -14.31
CA MET A 28 13.25 -9.53 -12.90
C MET A 28 13.55 -8.05 -12.67
N VAL A 29 14.07 -7.34 -13.68
CA VAL A 29 14.27 -5.89 -13.60
C VAL A 29 12.92 -5.19 -13.64
N ALA A 30 12.06 -5.53 -14.59
CA ALA A 30 10.69 -5.00 -14.62
C ALA A 30 9.89 -5.43 -13.39
N ALA A 31 10.02 -6.69 -12.94
CA ALA A 31 9.36 -7.16 -11.73
C ALA A 31 9.75 -6.32 -10.50
N ALA A 32 11.04 -5.99 -10.35
CA ALA A 32 11.53 -5.13 -9.26
C ALA A 32 11.00 -3.69 -9.37
N GLN A 33 10.86 -3.15 -10.58
CA GLN A 33 10.26 -1.83 -10.79
C GLN A 33 8.78 -1.82 -10.37
N HIS A 34 8.01 -2.81 -10.80
CA HIS A 34 6.60 -2.94 -10.40
C HIS A 34 6.45 -3.17 -8.89
N TYR A 35 7.38 -3.90 -8.27
CA TYR A 35 7.42 -4.04 -6.81
C TYR A 35 7.56 -2.68 -6.09
N GLY A 36 8.40 -1.79 -6.63
CA GLY A 36 8.54 -0.42 -6.15
C GLY A 36 7.24 0.38 -6.26
N THR A 37 6.52 0.25 -7.37
CA THR A 37 5.19 0.86 -7.55
C THR A 37 4.20 0.37 -6.48
N ILE A 38 4.13 -0.94 -6.26
CA ILE A 38 3.25 -1.55 -5.25
C ILE A 38 3.56 -1.01 -3.86
N THR A 39 4.83 -1.04 -3.46
CA THR A 39 5.24 -0.58 -2.12
C THR A 39 4.94 0.90 -1.90
N SER A 40 5.12 1.74 -2.92
CA SER A 40 4.73 3.15 -2.85
C SER A 40 3.23 3.34 -2.65
N GLY A 41 2.39 2.56 -3.35
CA GLY A 41 0.92 2.59 -3.19
C GLY A 41 0.48 2.11 -1.80
N CYS A 42 1.10 1.05 -1.27
CA CYS A 42 0.85 0.56 0.08
C CYS A 42 1.12 1.64 1.13
N VAL A 43 2.25 2.34 1.04
CA VAL A 43 2.61 3.43 1.96
C VAL A 43 1.64 4.61 1.82
N ALA A 44 1.31 5.01 0.59
CA ALA A 44 0.37 6.11 0.35
C ALA A 44 -1.01 5.83 0.98
N CYS A 45 -1.54 4.63 0.78
CA CYS A 45 -2.81 4.22 1.39
C CYS A 45 -2.74 4.22 2.91
N HIS A 46 -1.68 3.63 3.49
CA HIS A 46 -1.49 3.63 4.93
C HIS A 46 -1.36 5.03 5.52
N ASN A 47 -0.59 5.93 4.90
CA ASN A 47 -0.43 7.29 5.39
C ASN A 47 -1.72 8.12 5.34
N HIS A 48 -2.58 7.87 4.34
CA HIS A 48 -3.81 8.63 4.17
C HIS A 48 -4.95 8.13 5.07
N PHE A 49 -5.08 6.81 5.23
CA PHE A 49 -6.21 6.21 5.93
C PHE A 49 -5.89 5.66 7.32
N ARG A 50 -4.64 5.29 7.60
CA ARG A 50 -4.24 4.85 8.94
C ARG A 50 -3.73 6.05 9.71
N GLY A 51 -4.28 6.24 10.92
CA GLY A 51 -3.76 7.23 11.86
C GLY A 51 -2.33 6.91 12.28
N GLN A 52 -1.65 7.88 12.88
CA GLN A 52 -0.29 7.70 13.38
C GLN A 52 -0.26 6.61 14.48
N PRO A 53 0.54 5.54 14.33
CA PRO A 53 0.71 4.54 15.39
C PRO A 53 1.14 5.21 16.70
N GLY A 54 0.45 4.87 17.80
CA GLY A 54 0.71 5.47 19.12
C GLY A 54 0.10 6.85 19.36
N ALA A 55 -0.57 7.46 18.37
CA ALA A 55 -1.26 8.75 18.57
C ALA A 55 -2.64 8.61 19.23
N SER A 56 -3.15 7.39 19.41
CA SER A 56 -4.34 7.17 20.24
C SER A 56 -4.03 7.56 21.68
N ALA A 57 -4.82 8.47 22.26
CA ALA A 57 -4.72 8.78 23.68
C ALA A 57 -4.80 7.49 24.50
N TYR A 58 -3.90 7.34 25.48
CA TYR A 58 -4.01 6.25 26.44
C TYR A 58 -5.31 6.42 27.23
N ALA A 59 -6.29 5.58 26.92
CA ALA A 59 -7.50 5.45 27.71
C ALA A 59 -7.32 4.25 28.65
N PRO A 60 -7.00 4.45 29.95
CA PRO A 60 -7.00 3.36 30.89
C PRO A 60 -8.39 2.73 30.87
N ARG A 61 -8.47 1.40 30.70
CA ARG A 61 -9.75 0.70 30.82
C ARG A 61 -10.32 1.04 32.18
N LEU A 62 -11.46 1.74 32.20
CA LEU A 62 -12.17 2.14 33.41
C LEU A 62 -12.26 0.90 34.32
N LYS A 63 -11.60 0.96 35.49
CA LYS A 63 -11.81 -0.02 36.55
C LYS A 63 -13.26 0.11 36.97
N ARG A 64 -14.02 -0.98 36.82
CA ARG A 64 -15.35 -1.13 37.41
C ARG A 64 -15.25 -1.09 38.92
#